data_AF-A0A0J1FZF7-F1
#
_entry.id   AF-A0A0J1FZF7-F1
#
_cell.length_a   1.000
_cell.length_b   1.000
_cell.length_c   1.000
_cell.angle_alpha   90.00
_cell.angle_beta   90.00
_cell.angle_gamma   90.00
#
_symmetry.space_group_name_H-M   'P 1'
#
loop_
_entity.id
_entity.type
_entity.pdbx_description
1 polymer ?
#
loop_
_entity_poly.entity_id
_entity_poly.type
_entity_poly.pdbx_seq_one_letter_code
_entity_poly.pdbx_strand_id
1 'polypeptide(L)'
;MLTKEENLWLRGLDEGINDRRLIENLSWEYEKNQKNQLYQSAMNLIIRSNKNEFKEAKNNMCEAIRELFKTEIEEAVGEAVTRATGKARCDMLNALEDIHNNVPLIKVQEKYILTKEEVSRLEKLAMY
;
A
#
# COMPACT_ATOMS: atom_id res chain seq x y z
N MET A 1 23.09 -32.83 -6.24
CA MET A 1 23.53 -31.55 -5.64
C MET A 1 22.82 -30.44 -6.37
N LEU A 2 22.28 -29.45 -5.66
CA LEU A 2 21.73 -28.24 -6.28
C LEU A 2 22.87 -27.38 -6.83
N THR A 3 22.66 -26.75 -7.97
CA THR A 3 23.57 -25.73 -8.50
C THR A 3 23.55 -24.48 -7.62
N LYS A 4 24.53 -23.59 -7.80
CA LYS A 4 24.58 -22.32 -7.07
C LYS A 4 23.34 -21.44 -7.35
N GLU A 5 22.85 -21.45 -8.58
CA GLU A 5 21.62 -20.73 -8.97
C GLU A 5 20.39 -21.35 -8.33
N GLU A 6 20.21 -22.68 -8.42
CA GLU A 6 19.07 -23.34 -7.77
C GLU A 6 19.05 -23.10 -6.25
N ASN A 7 20.22 -23.12 -5.62
CA ASN A 7 20.36 -22.80 -4.19
C ASN A 7 19.97 -21.34 -3.89
N LEU A 8 20.34 -20.39 -4.75
CA LEU A 8 19.97 -18.97 -4.62
C LEU A 8 18.44 -18.79 -4.62
N TRP A 9 17.75 -19.38 -5.60
CA TRP A 9 16.29 -19.26 -5.74
C TRP A 9 15.54 -19.97 -4.59
N LEU A 10 16.02 -21.13 -4.16
CA LEU A 10 15.44 -21.86 -3.02
C LEU A 10 15.59 -21.09 -1.71
N ARG A 11 16.76 -20.47 -1.47
CA ARG A 11 16.95 -19.58 -0.32
C ARG A 11 16.06 -18.35 -0.38
N GLY A 12 15.70 -17.92 -1.58
CA GLY A 12 14.70 -16.88 -1.85
C GLY A 12 13.29 -17.20 -1.35
N LEU A 13 12.97 -18.46 -1.09
CA LEU A 13 11.64 -18.89 -0.65
C LEU A 13 11.51 -19.01 0.87
N ASP A 14 12.60 -18.83 1.62
CA ASP A 14 12.56 -18.83 3.08
C ASP A 14 11.70 -17.65 3.57
N GLU A 15 10.82 -17.88 4.55
CA GLU A 15 9.97 -16.82 5.10
C GLU A 15 10.81 -15.92 6.02
N GLY A 16 10.94 -14.64 5.67
CA GLY A 16 11.66 -13.65 6.47
C GLY A 16 13.09 -13.38 5.99
N ILE A 17 13.30 -13.32 4.68
CA ILE A 17 14.61 -12.94 4.12
C ILE A 17 14.98 -11.53 4.53
N ASN A 18 15.91 -11.42 5.48
CA ASN A 18 16.48 -10.15 5.90
C ASN A 18 17.92 -9.94 5.39
N ASP A 19 18.39 -10.83 4.51
CA ASP A 19 19.71 -10.72 3.88
C ASP A 19 19.62 -9.83 2.62
N ARG A 20 20.00 -8.57 2.78
CA ARG A 20 20.05 -7.59 1.68
C ARG A 20 20.90 -8.07 0.50
N ARG A 21 22.01 -8.79 0.73
CA ARG A 21 22.86 -9.29 -0.37
C ARG A 21 22.15 -10.40 -1.15
N LEU A 22 21.36 -11.23 -0.48
CA LEU A 22 20.53 -12.23 -1.14
C LEU A 22 19.49 -11.58 -2.06
N ILE A 23 18.81 -10.53 -1.57
CA ILE A 23 17.82 -9.75 -2.34
C ILE A 23 18.47 -9.06 -3.56
N GLU A 24 19.66 -8.47 -3.38
CA GLU A 24 20.41 -7.83 -4.46
C GLU A 24 20.87 -8.86 -5.52
N ASN A 25 21.36 -10.02 -5.10
CA ASN A 25 21.75 -11.09 -6.03
C ASN A 25 20.56 -11.68 -6.80
N LEU A 26 19.43 -11.90 -6.11
CA LEU A 26 18.17 -12.34 -6.73
C LEU A 26 17.68 -11.33 -7.77
N SER A 27 17.78 -10.04 -7.46
CA SER A 27 17.40 -8.96 -8.38
C SER A 27 18.30 -8.95 -9.62
N TRP A 28 19.61 -9.09 -9.45
CA TRP A 28 20.58 -9.08 -10.55
C TRP A 28 20.46 -10.31 -11.46
N GLU A 29 20.27 -11.50 -10.88
CA GLU A 29 20.05 -12.74 -11.65
C GLU A 29 18.72 -12.72 -12.41
N TYR A 30 17.68 -12.13 -11.82
CA TYR A 30 16.41 -11.94 -12.49
C TYR A 30 16.51 -10.97 -13.68
N GLU A 31 17.21 -9.85 -13.53
CA GLU A 31 17.37 -8.84 -14.57
C GLU A 31 17.97 -9.42 -15.85
N LYS A 32 19.01 -10.26 -15.71
CA LYS A 32 19.63 -10.97 -16.84
C LYS A 32 18.69 -11.93 -17.56
N ASN A 33 17.72 -12.48 -16.84
CA ASN A 33 16.84 -13.55 -17.30
C ASN A 33 15.37 -13.10 -17.39
N GLN A 34 15.09 -11.79 -17.44
CA GLN A 34 13.75 -11.23 -17.32
C GLN A 34 12.73 -11.71 -18.37
N LYS A 35 13.20 -12.25 -19.50
CA LYS A 35 12.33 -12.84 -20.56
C LYS A 35 12.04 -14.33 -20.36
N ASN A 36 12.68 -14.96 -19.38
CA ASN A 36 12.53 -16.38 -19.09
C ASN A 36 11.36 -16.61 -18.12
N GLN A 37 10.36 -17.38 -18.56
CA GLN A 37 9.15 -17.65 -17.78
C GLN A 37 9.41 -18.37 -16.45
N LEU A 38 10.44 -19.21 -16.36
CA LEU A 38 10.79 -19.89 -15.12
C LEU A 38 11.31 -18.89 -14.07
N TYR A 39 12.17 -17.96 -14.49
CA TYR A 39 12.70 -16.90 -13.64
C TYR A 39 11.60 -15.93 -13.20
N GLN A 40 10.67 -15.59 -14.10
CA GLN A 40 9.47 -14.82 -13.75
C GLN A 40 8.62 -15.53 -12.70
N SER A 41 8.37 -16.83 -12.90
CA SER A 41 7.54 -17.62 -11.99
C SER A 41 8.19 -17.77 -10.61
N ALA A 42 9.50 -18.04 -10.55
CA ALA A 42 10.25 -18.14 -9.30
C ALA A 42 10.32 -16.81 -8.55
N MET A 43 10.60 -15.71 -9.26
CA MET A 43 10.63 -14.37 -8.66
C MET A 43 9.27 -13.96 -8.10
N ASN A 44 8.19 -14.24 -8.84
CA ASN A 44 6.83 -14.00 -8.37
C ASN A 44 6.50 -14.76 -7.07
N LEU A 45 6.95 -16.02 -6.95
CA LEU A 45 6.74 -16.82 -5.75
C LEU A 45 7.50 -16.23 -4.56
N ILE A 46 8.78 -15.88 -4.75
CA ILE A 46 9.65 -15.26 -3.74
C ILE A 46 9.05 -13.95 -3.22
N ILE A 47 8.63 -13.08 -4.13
CA ILE A 47 8.00 -11.80 -3.82
C ILE A 47 6.74 -12.01 -2.96
N ARG A 48 5.91 -12.99 -3.33
CA ARG A 48 4.68 -13.29 -2.61
C ARG A 48 4.92 -13.83 -1.21
N SER A 49 5.98 -14.61 -1.01
CA SER A 49 6.36 -15.15 0.30
C SER A 49 7.02 -14.10 1.21
N ASN A 50 7.72 -13.11 0.64
CA ASN A 50 8.55 -12.14 1.38
C ASN A 50 8.12 -10.67 1.16
N LYS A 51 6.80 -10.43 1.09
CA LYS A 51 6.24 -9.12 0.67
C LYS A 51 6.69 -7.93 1.53
N ASN A 52 6.96 -8.11 2.81
CA ASN A 52 7.28 -7.01 3.72
C ASN A 52 8.75 -6.59 3.59
N GLU A 53 9.62 -7.59 3.48
CA GLU A 53 11.07 -7.49 3.39
C GLU A 53 11.47 -6.79 2.07
N PHE A 54 10.78 -7.11 0.97
CA PHE A 54 10.98 -6.44 -0.31
C PHE A 54 10.39 -5.02 -0.37
N LYS A 55 9.36 -4.69 0.43
CA LYS A 55 8.85 -3.30 0.53
C LYS A 55 9.89 -2.36 1.15
N GLU A 56 10.67 -2.84 2.12
CA GLU A 56 11.73 -2.06 2.77
C GLU A 56 12.96 -1.87 1.86
N ALA A 57 13.24 -2.83 0.97
CA ALA A 57 14.36 -2.78 0.01
C ALA A 57 14.15 -1.82 -1.20
N LYS A 58 13.12 -0.97 -1.17
CA LYS A 58 12.56 -0.20 -2.30
C LYS A 58 13.55 0.61 -3.15
N ASN A 59 14.66 1.07 -2.59
CA ASN A 59 15.54 2.04 -3.25
C ASN A 59 16.46 1.46 -4.34
N ASN A 60 16.72 0.14 -4.34
CA ASN A 60 17.69 -0.49 -5.26
C ASN A 60 17.09 -1.60 -6.16
N MET A 61 15.77 -1.73 -6.21
CA MET A 61 15.11 -2.82 -6.93
C MET A 61 15.09 -2.59 -8.46
N CYS A 62 15.13 -3.65 -9.28
CA CYS A 62 15.00 -3.54 -10.75
C CYS A 62 13.56 -3.15 -11.14
N GLU A 63 13.38 -2.40 -12.24
CA GLU A 63 12.08 -1.87 -12.68
C GLU A 63 11.04 -2.96 -12.99
N ALA A 64 11.47 -4.09 -13.56
CA ALA A 64 10.61 -5.25 -13.80
C ALA A 64 10.08 -5.89 -12.50
N ILE A 65 10.86 -5.84 -11.42
CA ILE A 65 10.43 -6.32 -10.09
C ILE A 65 9.47 -5.29 -9.47
N ARG A 66 9.70 -3.99 -9.69
CA ARG A 66 8.76 -2.94 -9.24
C ARG A 66 7.37 -3.11 -9.87
N GLU A 67 7.29 -3.47 -11.15
CA GLU A 67 6.00 -3.74 -11.81
C GLU A 67 5.27 -4.95 -11.22
N LEU A 68 5.98 -6.01 -10.82
CA LEU A 68 5.38 -7.16 -10.14
C LEU A 68 4.78 -6.80 -8.77
N PHE A 69 5.39 -5.86 -8.05
CA PHE A 69 4.83 -5.30 -6.81
C PHE A 69 3.72 -4.27 -7.04
N LYS A 70 3.70 -3.64 -8.21
CA LYS A 70 2.87 -2.48 -8.50
C LYS A 70 1.39 -2.84 -8.39
N THR A 71 0.96 -3.97 -8.94
CA THR A 71 -0.46 -4.37 -8.92
C THR A 71 -1.01 -4.52 -7.50
N GLU A 72 -0.30 -5.21 -6.61
CA GLU A 72 -0.79 -5.44 -5.24
C GLU A 72 -0.69 -4.17 -4.37
N ILE A 73 0.31 -3.31 -4.62
CA ILE A 73 0.42 -2.02 -3.93
C ILE A 73 -0.66 -1.05 -4.42
N GLU A 74 -0.94 -1.01 -5.72
CA GLU A 74 -1.99 -0.19 -6.32
C GLU A 74 -3.37 -0.62 -5.85
N GLU A 75 -3.63 -1.93 -5.76
CA GLU A 75 -4.88 -2.46 -5.18
C GLU A 75 -5.02 -2.07 -3.70
N ALA A 76 -3.99 -2.29 -2.88
CA ALA A 76 -4.04 -1.93 -1.47
C ALA A 76 -4.19 -0.41 -1.23
N VAL A 77 -3.51 0.41 -2.02
CA VAL A 77 -3.66 1.88 -2.01
C VAL A 77 -5.04 2.28 -2.50
N GLY A 78 -5.53 1.68 -3.58
CA GLY A 78 -6.87 1.90 -4.13
C GLY A 78 -7.94 1.63 -3.09
N GLU A 79 -7.90 0.47 -2.43
CA GLU A 79 -8.82 0.13 -1.35
C GLU A 79 -8.72 1.08 -0.16
N ALA A 80 -7.50 1.47 0.25
CA ALA A 80 -7.30 2.41 1.33
C ALA A 80 -7.88 3.78 1.01
N VAL A 81 -7.69 4.28 -0.22
CA VAL A 81 -8.27 5.53 -0.72
C VAL A 81 -9.79 5.45 -0.79
N THR A 82 -10.35 4.34 -1.30
CA THR A 82 -11.80 4.13 -1.34
C THR A 82 -12.41 4.12 0.07
N ARG A 83 -11.78 3.42 1.03
CA ARG A 83 -12.21 3.41 2.43
C ARG A 83 -12.11 4.78 3.08
N ALA A 84 -10.99 5.50 2.87
CA ALA A 84 -10.79 6.84 3.41
C ALA A 84 -11.82 7.84 2.85
N THR A 85 -12.06 7.80 1.54
CA THR A 85 -13.07 8.64 0.87
C THR A 85 -14.48 8.32 1.35
N GLY A 86 -14.79 7.03 1.50
CA GLY A 86 -16.07 6.56 2.04
C GLY A 86 -16.31 7.06 3.46
N LYS A 87 -15.29 6.97 4.33
CA LYS A 87 -15.36 7.47 5.71
C LYS A 87 -15.51 8.99 5.75
N ALA A 88 -14.72 9.74 4.98
CA ALA A 88 -14.82 11.20 4.91
C ALA A 88 -16.22 11.66 4.51
N ARG A 89 -16.85 10.98 3.54
CA ARG A 89 -18.24 11.25 3.14
C ARG A 89 -19.23 11.01 4.28
N CYS A 90 -19.11 9.90 5.02
CA CYS A 90 -19.98 9.63 6.16
C CYS A 90 -19.79 10.64 7.28
N ASP A 91 -18.55 11.02 7.60
CA ASP A 91 -18.25 12.01 8.64
C ASP A 91 -18.85 13.38 8.28
N MET A 92 -18.80 13.79 7.00
CA MET A 92 -19.45 15.03 6.54
C MET A 92 -20.98 14.96 6.65
N LEU A 93 -21.61 13.84 6.29
CA LEU A 93 -23.06 13.66 6.42
C LEU A 93 -23.52 13.72 7.89
N ASN A 94 -22.80 13.02 8.77
CA ASN A 94 -23.09 13.02 10.20
C ASN A 94 -22.85 14.41 10.83
N ALA A 95 -21.84 15.16 10.36
CA ALA A 95 -21.60 16.53 10.79
C ALA A 95 -22.74 17.47 10.38
N LEU A 96 -23.29 17.33 9.17
CA LEU A 96 -24.46 18.08 8.73
C LEU A 96 -25.70 17.75 9.58
N GLU A 97 -25.92 16.47 9.88
CA GLU A 97 -27.02 16.04 10.75
C GLU A 97 -26.87 16.61 12.18
N ASP A 98 -25.68 16.55 12.76
CA ASP A 98 -25.39 17.15 14.07
C ASP A 98 -25.64 18.66 14.06
N ILE A 99 -25.22 19.38 13.01
CA ILE A 99 -25.47 20.82 12.85
C ILE A 99 -26.98 21.10 12.74
N HIS A 100 -27.71 20.34 11.92
CA HIS A 100 -29.16 20.48 11.78
C HIS A 100 -29.89 20.24 13.11
N ASN A 101 -29.39 19.29 13.90
CA ASN A 101 -29.85 19.00 15.25
C ASN A 101 -29.36 20.02 16.31
N ASN A 102 -28.82 21.16 15.88
CA ASN A 102 -28.33 22.26 16.72
C ASN A 102 -27.22 21.86 17.71
N VAL A 103 -26.41 20.86 17.37
CA VAL A 103 -25.19 20.55 18.14
C VAL A 103 -24.23 21.74 18.03
N PRO A 104 -23.63 22.22 19.14
CA PRO A 104 -22.69 23.34 19.09
C PRO A 104 -21.54 23.10 18.11
N LEU A 105 -21.26 24.08 17.25
CA LEU A 105 -20.25 23.97 16.18
C LEU A 105 -18.86 23.57 16.68
N ILE A 106 -18.47 24.04 17.88
CA ILE A 106 -17.19 23.65 18.51
C ILE A 106 -17.13 22.14 18.76
N LYS A 107 -18.25 21.53 19.18
CA LYS A 107 -18.32 20.07 19.41
C LYS A 107 -18.30 19.31 18.09
N VAL A 108 -18.94 19.82 17.04
CA VAL A 108 -18.89 19.24 15.69
C VAL A 108 -17.45 19.30 15.16
N GLN A 109 -16.77 20.42 15.36
CA GLN A 109 -15.37 20.61 14.99
C GLN A 109 -14.45 19.57 15.63
N GLU A 110 -14.57 19.38 16.94
CA GLU A 110 -13.75 18.42 17.70
C GLU A 110 -14.09 16.97 17.35
N LYS A 111 -15.37 16.63 17.20
CA LYS A 111 -15.85 15.26 16.95
C LYS A 111 -15.42 14.73 15.60
N TYR A 112 -15.45 15.56 14.55
CA TYR A 112 -15.12 15.16 13.18
C TYR A 112 -13.76 15.67 12.70
N ILE A 113 -12.99 16.30 13.60
CA ILE A 113 -11.64 16.82 13.33
C ILE A 113 -11.66 17.78 12.12
N LEU A 114 -12.65 18.68 12.11
CA LEU A 114 -12.83 19.65 11.04
C LEU A 114 -12.09 20.96 11.38
N THR A 115 -11.71 21.68 10.35
CA THR A 115 -11.26 23.07 10.48
C THR A 115 -12.45 23.99 10.72
N LYS A 116 -12.18 25.17 11.28
CA LYS A 116 -13.21 26.22 11.43
C LYS A 116 -13.86 26.60 10.09
N GLU A 117 -13.09 26.57 9.01
CA GLU A 117 -13.60 26.88 7.67
C GLU A 117 -14.55 25.80 7.17
N GLU A 118 -14.21 24.53 7.34
CA GLU A 118 -15.07 23.39 6.96
C GLU A 118 -16.39 23.41 7.74
N VAL A 119 -16.34 23.62 9.05
CA VAL A 119 -17.55 23.73 9.88
C VAL A 119 -18.43 24.90 9.45
N SER A 120 -17.85 26.07 9.14
CA SER A 120 -18.62 27.23 8.66
C SER A 120 -19.26 26.98 7.29
N ARG A 121 -18.61 26.20 6.42
CA ARG A 121 -19.21 25.79 5.13
C ARG A 121 -20.38 24.82 5.35
N LEU A 122 -20.23 23.83 6.23
CA LEU A 122 -21.30 22.88 6.55
C LEU A 122 -22.49 23.55 7.23
N GLU A 123 -22.24 24.51 8.12
CA GLU A 123 -23.28 25.32 8.75
C GLU A 123 -24.13 26.05 7.70
N LYS A 124 -23.49 26.70 6.72
CA LYS A 124 -24.19 27.34 5.60
C LYS A 124 -25.03 26.37 4.79
N LEU A 125 -24.55 25.15 4.58
CA LEU A 125 -25.29 24.12 3.84
C LEU A 125 -26.48 23.57 4.61
N ALA A 126 -26.39 23.46 5.94
CA ALA A 126 -27.47 22.96 6.79
C ALA A 126 -28.63 23.97 6.98
N MET A 127 -28.44 25.22 6.57
CA MET A 127 -29.45 26.29 6.62
C MET A 127 -30.32 26.39 5.35
N TYR A 128 -30.07 25.57 4.33
CA TYR A 128 -30.92 25.41 3.14
C TYR A 128 -31.86 24.21 3.29
#